data_AF-A0A354I3A8-F1
#
_entry.id   AF-A0A354I3A8-F1
#
_cell.length_a   1.000
_cell.length_b   1.000
_cell.length_c   1.000
_cell.angle_alpha   90.00
_cell.angle_beta   90.00
_cell.angle_gamma   90.00
#
_symmetry.space_group_name_H-M   'P 1'
#
loop_
_entity.id
_entity.type
_entity.pdbx_description
1 polymer ?
#
loop_
_entity_poly.entity_id
_entity_poly.type
_entity_poly.pdbx_seq_one_letter_code
_entity_poly.pdbx_strand_id
1 'polypeptide(L)' 'TNVISAEGINIDTMTNKSRKEYSYCVFDIDSESSEELADKLREIDGVLKVRVVK' A
#
# COMPACT_ATOMS: atom_id res chain seq x y z
N THR A 1 0.96 -0.80 7.14
CA THR A 1 0.12 0.36 7.55
C THR A 1 0.93 1.52 8.09
N ASN A 2 2.09 1.30 8.73
CA ASN A 2 2.91 2.40 9.28
C ASN A 2 3.37 3.42 8.23
N VAL A 3 3.73 2.99 7.02
CA VAL A 3 4.21 3.88 5.95
C VAL A 3 3.17 4.93 5.56
N ILE A 4 1.93 4.51 5.28
CA ILE A 4 0.84 5.42 4.86
C ILE A 4 0.44 6.34 6.04
N SER A 5 0.38 5.79 7.25
CA SER A 5 0.06 6.57 8.45
C SER A 5 1.13 7.61 8.80
N ALA A 6 2.40 7.37 8.47
CA ALA A 6 3.48 8.32 8.74
C ALA A 6 3.43 9.55 7.83
N GLU A 7 2.89 9.39 6.61
CA GLU A 7 2.67 10.49 5.66
C GLU A 7 1.40 11.31 5.98
N GLY A 8 0.61 10.90 6.98
CA GLY A 8 -0.65 11.57 7.32
C GLY A 8 -1.74 11.39 6.25
N ILE A 9 -1.60 10.41 5.36
CA ILE A 9 -2.54 10.14 4.28
C ILE A 9 -3.74 9.35 4.84
N ASN A 10 -4.95 9.84 4.55
CA ASN A 10 -6.17 9.14 4.90
C ASN A 10 -6.43 7.97 3.93
N ILE A 11 -6.81 6.82 4.49
CA ILE A 11 -7.19 5.62 3.72
C ILE A 11 -8.72 5.57 3.72
N ASP A 12 -9.33 5.80 2.56
CA ASP A 12 -10.78 5.73 2.40
C ASP A 12 -11.27 4.29 2.46
N THR A 13 -10.63 3.40 1.69
CA THR A 13 -10.97 1.98 1.66
C THR A 13 -9.72 1.11 1.70
N MET A 14 -9.73 0.09 2.56
CA MET A 14 -8.66 -0.89 2.65
C MET A 14 -9.20 -2.29 2.40
N THR A 15 -8.72 -2.94 1.34
CA THR A 15 -9.01 -4.34 1.07
C THR A 15 -7.76 -5.18 1.29
N ASN A 16 -7.77 -6.00 2.33
CA ASN A 16 -6.74 -7.02 2.55
C ASN A 16 -7.36 -8.40 2.34
N LYS A 17 -6.73 -9.19 1.47
CA LYS A 17 -7.17 -10.53 1.13
C LYS A 17 -5.97 -11.45 1.05
N SER A 18 -5.95 -12.42 1.94
CA SER A 18 -4.98 -13.52 1.94
C SER A 18 -5.51 -14.70 1.13
N ARG A 19 -4.71 -15.22 0.20
CA ARG A 19 -4.95 -16.49 -0.52
C ARG A 19 -3.75 -17.40 -0.31
N LYS A 20 -3.91 -18.41 0.55
CA LYS A 20 -2.86 -19.36 0.94
C LYS A 20 -1.62 -18.62 1.44
N GLU A 21 -0.52 -18.70 0.71
CA GLU A 21 0.79 -18.12 1.07
C GLU A 21 0.96 -16.67 0.62
N TYR A 22 0.02 -16.12 -0.16
CA TYR A 22 0.11 -14.78 -0.70
C TYR A 22 -0.99 -13.88 -0.14
N SER A 23 -0.65 -12.64 0.19
CA SER A 23 -1.63 -11.62 0.57
C SER A 23 -1.60 -10.48 -0.43
N TYR A 24 -2.77 -10.04 -0.86
CA TYR A 24 -2.92 -8.81 -1.64
C TYR A 24 -3.62 -7.76 -0.79
N CYS A 25 -3.02 -6.57 -0.76
CA CYS A 25 -3.61 -5.39 -0.12
C CYS A 25 -3.86 -4.33 -1.19
N VAL A 26 -5.06 -3.77 -1.18
CA VAL A 26 -5.45 -2.61 -1.98
C VAL A 26 -5.83 -1.51 -1.00
N PHE A 27 -5.27 -0.33 -1.22
CA PHE A 27 -5.51 0.86 -0.41
C PHE A 27 -6.00 1.95 -1.35
N ASP A 28 -7.24 2.37 -1.15
CA ASP A 28 -7.78 3.58 -1.74
C ASP A 28 -7.45 4.73 -0.78
N ILE A 29 -6.64 5.67 -1.24
CA ILE A 29 -6.15 6.82 -0.47
C ILE A 29 -6.76 8.10 -1.03
N ASP A 30 -7.00 9.09 -0.16
CA ASP A 30 -7.58 10.37 -0.60
C ASP A 30 -6.55 11.35 -1.21
N SER A 31 -5.28 10.96 -1.21
CA SER A 31 -4.18 11.74 -1.74
C SER A 31 -3.65 11.17 -3.06
N GLU A 32 -2.88 11.97 -3.78
CA GLU A 32 -2.19 11.48 -4.98
C GLU A 32 -1.21 10.36 -4.60
N SER A 33 -1.27 9.25 -5.34
CA SER A 33 -0.40 8.10 -5.13
C SER A 33 0.98 8.39 -5.71
N SER A 34 1.89 8.86 -4.85
CA SER A 34 3.26 9.19 -5.21
C SER A 34 4.11 7.94 -5.44
N GLU A 35 5.11 8.03 -6.34
CA GLU A 35 6.09 6.96 -6.51
C GLU A 35 6.91 6.72 -5.23
N GLU A 36 7.20 7.78 -4.47
CA GLU A 36 7.92 7.66 -3.19
C GLU A 36 7.18 6.79 -2.17
N LEU A 37 5.84 6.91 -2.11
CA LEU A 37 5.03 6.05 -1.24
C LEU A 37 5.10 4.59 -1.71
N ALA A 38 5.06 4.36 -3.02
CA ALA A 38 5.20 3.02 -3.58
C ALA A 38 6.58 2.43 -3.32
N ASP A 39 7.65 3.22 -3.37
CA ASP A 39 9.01 2.78 -3.08
C ASP A 39 9.19 2.40 -1.60
N LYS A 40 8.72 3.22 -0.68
CA LYS A 40 8.70 2.89 0.76
C LYS A 40 7.95 1.59 1.05
N LEU A 41 6.89 1.30 0.29
CA LEU A 41 6.14 0.04 0.41
C LEU A 41 6.90 -1.16 -0.20
N ARG A 42 7.72 -0.95 -1.23
CA ARG A 42 8.58 -1.99 -1.84
C ARG A 42 9.74 -2.39 -0.94
N GLU A 43 10.23 -1.48 -0.10
CA GLU A 43 11.32 -1.73 0.84
C GLU A 43 10.91 -2.62 2.03
N ILE A 44 9.61 -2.83 2.25
CA ILE A 44 9.12 -3.70 3.32
C ILE A 44 9.47 -5.15 2.99
N ASP A 45 10.16 -5.82 3.92
CA ASP A 45 10.52 -7.23 3.77
C ASP A 45 9.28 -8.12 3.55
N GLY A 46 9.37 -9.00 2.57
CA GLY A 46 8.25 -9.86 2.13
C GLY A 46 7.27 -9.22 1.13
N VAL A 47 7.43 -7.94 0.75
CA VAL A 47 6.61 -7.35 -0.31
C VAL A 47 7.12 -7.78 -1.68
N LEU A 48 6.28 -8.50 -2.42
CA LEU A 48 6.62 -9.04 -3.73
C LEU A 48 6.48 -8.01 -4.86
N LYS A 49 5.47 -7.13 -4.78
CA LYS A 49 5.16 -6.17 -5.82
C LYS A 49 4.26 -5.05 -5.30
N VAL A 50 4.56 -3.81 -5.70
CA VAL A 50 3.72 -2.64 -5.47
C VAL A 50 3.41 -1.97 -6.80
N ARG A 51 2.12 -1.66 -7.01
CA ARG A 51 1.62 -0.97 -8.20
C ARG A 51 0.74 0.20 -7.77
N VAL A 52 1.00 1.36 -8.37
CA VAL A 52 0.11 2.52 -8.33
C VAL A 52 -0.94 2.37 -9.42
N VAL A 53 -2.20 2.59 -9.08
CA VAL A 53 -3.34 2.58 -10.00
C VAL A 53 -3.95 3.98 -9.99
N LYS A 54 -4.12 4.58 -11.17
CA LYS A 54 -4.75 5.90 -11.39
C LYS A 54 -6.17 5.70 -11.91
#